data_AF-A0A7C7DUR0-F1
#
_entry.id   AF-A0A7C7DUR0-F1
#
_cell.length_a   1.000
_cell.length_b   1.000
_cell.length_c   1.000
_cell.angle_alpha   90.00
_cell.angle_beta   90.00
_cell.angle_gamma   90.00
#
_symmetry.space_group_name_H-M   'P 1'
#
loop_
_entity.id
_entity.type
_entity.pdbx_description
1 polymer ?
#
loop_
_entity_poly.entity_id
_entity_poly.type
_entity_poly.pdbx_seq_one_letter_code
_entity_poly.pdbx_strand_id
1 'polypeptide(L)'
;MTTDTAPPVYTIGYGDRNLDHFIAVLETNAIAYLLDVRSAPYSRFKPEFSKDALSKALAERGIRYVYVGDTLGGRPDDPACYVDGRVDYDTVRTKEFFRRGIERIETAHRQRLRVVLMCSEGKPEQCHRTKLIGETLNAQGVPVVHIDERDHLITHAEAIQRLTDGQLSLFGQESFASRKRYGEVEKD
;
A
#
# COMPACT_ATOMS: atom_id res chain seq x y z
N MET A 1 10.82 27.94 11.32
CA MET A 1 9.47 27.81 10.74
C MET A 1 9.24 26.34 10.43
N THR A 2 8.67 25.58 11.37
CA THR A 2 8.20 24.21 11.07
C THR A 2 6.88 24.37 10.35
N THR A 3 6.83 24.04 9.07
CA THR A 3 5.59 24.03 8.29
C THR A 3 4.60 23.07 8.97
N ASP A 4 3.49 23.62 9.48
CA ASP A 4 2.38 22.91 10.14
C ASP A 4 1.56 22.10 9.14
N THR A 5 2.21 21.18 8.43
CA THR A 5 1.57 20.33 7.45
C THR A 5 1.34 18.96 8.07
N ALA A 6 0.12 18.42 7.91
CA ALA A 6 -0.20 17.06 8.35
C ALA A 6 0.80 16.05 7.75
N PRO A 7 1.21 15.02 8.52
CA PRO A 7 2.16 14.02 8.02
C PRO A 7 1.60 13.33 6.76
N PRO A 8 2.47 12.99 5.79
CA PRO A 8 2.03 12.22 4.63
C PRO A 8 1.56 10.83 5.05
N VAL A 9 0.79 10.18 4.18
CA VAL A 9 0.54 8.74 4.26
C VAL A 9 1.80 8.04 3.76
N TYR A 10 2.45 7.26 4.62
CA TYR A 10 3.60 6.47 4.24
C TYR A 10 3.16 5.17 3.56
N THR A 11 4.01 4.60 2.73
CA THR A 11 3.84 3.21 2.26
C THR A 11 5.14 2.45 2.39
N ILE A 12 5.08 1.14 2.63
CA ILE A 12 6.27 0.29 2.75
C ILE A 12 6.00 -1.11 2.21
N GLY A 13 7.04 -1.72 1.67
CA GLY A 13 7.07 -3.15 1.39
C GLY A 13 8.03 -3.85 2.33
N TYR A 14 7.65 -4.99 2.92
CA TYR A 14 8.64 -5.71 3.70
C TYR A 14 9.77 -6.28 2.82
N GLY A 15 9.46 -6.69 1.58
CA GLY A 15 10.46 -7.14 0.60
C GLY A 15 11.48 -8.12 1.21
N ASP A 16 12.76 -7.80 1.06
CA ASP A 16 13.86 -8.61 1.57
C ASP A 16 14.27 -8.28 3.01
N ARG A 17 13.69 -7.27 3.65
CA ARG A 17 13.99 -6.93 5.06
C ARG A 17 13.69 -8.07 6.00
N ASN A 18 14.52 -8.25 7.02
CA ASN A 18 14.16 -9.03 8.20
C ASN A 18 13.26 -8.18 9.14
N LEU A 19 12.68 -8.82 10.14
CA LEU A 19 11.72 -8.16 11.04
C LEU A 19 12.34 -6.98 11.81
N ASP A 20 13.52 -7.16 12.38
CA ASP A 20 14.18 -6.12 13.19
C ASP A 20 14.50 -4.88 12.36
N HIS A 21 15.06 -5.07 11.17
CA HIS A 21 15.33 -3.97 10.24
C HIS A 21 14.03 -3.29 9.81
N PHE A 22 12.99 -4.06 9.49
CA PHE A 22 11.70 -3.52 9.13
C PHE A 22 11.11 -2.64 10.23
N ILE A 23 11.14 -3.09 11.49
CA ILE A 23 10.69 -2.32 12.66
C ILE A 23 11.52 -1.04 12.83
N ALA A 24 12.85 -1.14 12.73
CA ALA A 24 13.74 0.03 12.86
C ALA A 24 13.42 1.13 11.83
N VAL A 25 13.04 0.74 10.61
CA VAL A 25 12.62 1.66 9.55
C VAL A 25 11.29 2.34 9.91
N LEU A 26 10.34 1.61 10.50
CA LEU A 26 9.08 2.19 10.99
C LEU A 26 9.33 3.19 12.13
N GLU A 27 10.19 2.85 13.08
CA GLU A 27 10.54 3.69 14.22
C GLU A 27 11.29 4.96 13.78
N THR A 28 12.23 4.84 12.84
CA THR A 28 12.95 5.98 12.24
C THR A 28 11.98 6.97 11.60
N ASN A 29 10.91 6.46 11.00
CA ASN A 29 9.85 7.28 10.41
C ASN A 29 8.72 7.60 11.41
N ALA A 30 8.90 7.33 12.71
CA ALA A 30 7.93 7.56 13.77
C ALA A 30 6.52 7.05 13.42
N ILE A 31 6.42 5.90 12.76
CA ILE A 31 5.15 5.29 12.38
C ILE A 31 4.44 4.81 13.64
N ALA A 32 3.19 5.24 13.83
CA ALA A 32 2.37 4.81 14.96
C ALA A 32 1.38 3.70 14.56
N TYR A 33 0.97 3.64 13.29
CA TYR A 33 0.01 2.67 12.78
C TYR A 33 0.51 2.03 11.49
N LEU A 34 0.55 0.70 11.47
CA LEU A 34 0.80 -0.07 10.26
C LEU A 34 -0.51 -0.68 9.77
N LEU A 35 -0.93 -0.26 8.58
CA LEU A 35 -2.13 -0.72 7.91
C LEU A 35 -1.73 -1.74 6.84
N ASP A 36 -2.05 -3.00 7.09
CA ASP A 36 -1.73 -4.11 6.19
C ASP A 36 -2.78 -4.18 5.06
N VAL A 37 -2.34 -3.83 3.85
CA VAL A 37 -3.18 -3.78 2.63
C VAL A 37 -3.04 -5.06 1.78
N ARG A 38 -2.46 -6.13 2.33
CA ARG A 38 -2.40 -7.44 1.63
C ARG A 38 -3.77 -8.10 1.68
N SER A 39 -4.29 -8.57 0.55
CA SER A 39 -5.53 -9.37 0.53
C SER A 39 -5.44 -10.65 1.36
N ALA A 40 -4.23 -11.21 1.48
CA ALA A 40 -3.94 -12.33 2.37
C ALA A 40 -2.74 -11.96 3.25
N PRO A 41 -2.92 -11.68 4.55
CA PRO A 41 -1.86 -11.21 5.44
C PRO A 41 -1.04 -12.39 6.00
N TYR A 42 -0.66 -13.33 5.13
CA TYR A 42 0.10 -14.52 5.45
C TYR A 42 1.32 -14.63 4.53
N SER A 43 2.44 -15.07 5.08
CA SER A 43 3.68 -15.26 4.33
C SER A 43 4.32 -16.60 4.71
N ARG A 44 4.38 -17.53 3.75
CA ARG A 44 5.04 -18.82 3.94
C ARG A 44 6.57 -18.69 4.00
N PHE A 45 7.14 -17.78 3.22
CA PHE A 45 8.59 -17.61 3.09
C PHE A 45 9.20 -16.79 4.23
N LYS A 46 8.40 -15.89 4.81
CA LYS A 46 8.77 -15.07 5.96
C LYS A 46 7.65 -15.10 7.01
N PRO A 47 7.55 -16.19 7.79
CA PRO A 47 6.47 -16.38 8.76
C PRO A 47 6.33 -15.23 9.76
N GLU A 48 7.42 -14.53 10.06
CA GLU A 48 7.48 -13.35 10.92
C GLU A 48 6.67 -12.15 10.39
N PHE A 49 6.39 -12.12 9.07
CA PHE A 49 5.51 -11.14 8.44
C PHE A 49 4.07 -11.64 8.28
N SER A 50 3.71 -12.79 8.83
CA SER A 50 2.30 -13.20 8.94
C SER A 50 1.60 -12.40 10.02
N LYS A 51 0.30 -12.14 9.83
CA LYS A 51 -0.54 -11.24 10.65
C LYS A 51 -0.27 -11.34 12.15
N ASP A 52 -0.37 -12.53 12.73
CA ASP A 52 -0.30 -12.69 14.18
C ASP A 52 1.12 -12.43 14.72
N ALA A 53 2.14 -12.96 14.05
CA ALA A 53 3.54 -12.76 14.42
C ALA A 53 3.93 -11.28 14.31
N LEU A 54 3.59 -10.64 13.19
CA LEU A 54 3.89 -9.25 12.94
C LEU A 54 3.12 -8.32 13.91
N SER A 55 1.84 -8.60 14.14
CA SER A 55 1.03 -7.81 15.07
C SER A 55 1.61 -7.84 16.49
N LYS A 56 2.09 -9.00 16.95
CA LYS A 56 2.74 -9.12 18.27
C LYS A 56 4.03 -8.32 18.33
N ALA A 57 4.91 -8.50 17.35
CA ALA A 57 6.20 -7.81 17.32
C ALA A 57 6.06 -6.28 17.26
N LEU A 58 5.08 -5.77 16.50
CA LEU A 58 4.79 -4.34 16.42
C LEU A 58 4.22 -3.79 17.73
N ALA A 59 3.34 -4.55 18.40
CA ALA A 59 2.76 -4.14 19.67
C ALA A 59 3.81 -3.97 20.78
N GLU A 60 4.83 -4.83 20.82
CA GLU A 60 5.98 -4.72 21.74
C GLU A 60 6.80 -3.43 21.53
N ARG A 61 6.64 -2.76 20.39
CA ARG A 61 7.30 -1.50 20.01
C ARG A 61 6.35 -0.30 20.00
N GLY A 62 5.11 -0.49 20.46
CA GLY A 62 4.10 0.58 20.49
C GLY A 62 3.51 0.93 19.13
N ILE A 63 3.74 0.11 18.09
CA ILE A 63 3.17 0.31 16.75
C ILE A 63 1.88 -0.51 16.64
N ARG A 64 0.77 0.15 16.31
CA ARG A 64 -0.52 -0.53 16.17
C ARG A 64 -0.64 -1.17 14.78
N TYR A 65 -0.76 -2.48 14.74
CA TYR A 65 -1.13 -3.22 13.53
C TYR A 65 -2.63 -3.14 13.27
N VAL A 66 -3.02 -2.90 12.01
CA VAL A 66 -4.40 -2.86 11.55
C VAL A 66 -4.50 -3.57 10.21
N TYR A 67 -5.34 -4.60 10.13
CA TYR A 67 -5.65 -5.23 8.85
C TYR A 67 -6.69 -4.42 8.08
N VAL A 68 -6.41 -4.11 6.81
CA VAL A 68 -7.31 -3.39 5.88
C VAL A 68 -7.32 -4.02 4.48
N GLY A 69 -6.85 -5.26 4.34
CA GLY A 69 -6.80 -5.98 3.06
C GLY A 69 -8.18 -6.35 2.49
N ASP A 70 -9.22 -6.34 3.31
CA ASP A 70 -10.62 -6.52 2.92
C ASP A 70 -11.18 -5.33 2.12
N THR A 71 -10.60 -4.15 2.29
CA THR A 71 -11.05 -2.90 1.65
C THR A 71 -10.01 -2.33 0.68
N LEU A 72 -8.73 -2.50 0.96
CA LEU A 72 -7.61 -1.96 0.19
C LEU A 72 -6.68 -3.06 -0.37
N GLY A 73 -7.13 -4.31 -0.36
CA GLY A 73 -6.41 -5.44 -0.93
C GLY A 73 -6.16 -5.29 -2.43
N GLY A 74 -4.96 -5.67 -2.88
CA GLY A 74 -4.60 -5.69 -4.30
C GLY A 74 -5.27 -6.79 -5.12
N ARG A 75 -5.97 -7.72 -4.46
CA ARG A 75 -6.79 -8.80 -5.03
C ARG A 75 -8.17 -8.79 -4.33
N PRO A 76 -9.14 -8.01 -4.82
CA PRO A 76 -10.50 -7.99 -4.28
C PRO A 76 -11.24 -9.31 -4.55
N ASP A 77 -12.22 -9.65 -3.71
CA ASP A 77 -13.03 -10.86 -3.91
C ASP A 77 -14.11 -10.69 -4.99
N ASP A 78 -14.46 -9.45 -5.34
CA ASP A 78 -15.47 -9.13 -6.37
C ASP A 78 -14.94 -9.49 -7.78
N PRO A 79 -15.52 -10.50 -8.47
CA PRO A 79 -15.10 -10.92 -9.79
C PRO A 79 -15.24 -9.83 -10.86
N ALA A 80 -16.14 -8.86 -10.67
CA ALA A 80 -16.29 -7.74 -11.60
C ALA A 80 -15.06 -6.83 -11.62
N CYS A 81 -14.14 -6.93 -10.65
CA CYS A 81 -12.88 -6.21 -10.66
C CYS A 81 -11.82 -6.85 -11.59
N TYR A 82 -12.15 -7.91 -12.32
CA TYR A 82 -11.19 -8.67 -13.13
C TYR A 82 -11.49 -8.57 -14.62
N VAL A 83 -10.46 -8.25 -15.41
CA VAL A 83 -10.47 -8.25 -16.88
C VAL A 83 -9.24 -9.02 -17.35
N ASP A 84 -9.44 -10.05 -18.18
CA ASP A 84 -8.38 -10.96 -18.66
C ASP A 84 -7.50 -11.53 -17.52
N GLY A 85 -8.14 -11.88 -16.40
CA GLY A 85 -7.49 -12.39 -15.20
C GLY A 85 -6.63 -11.36 -14.46
N ARG A 86 -6.62 -10.08 -14.84
CA ARG A 86 -5.95 -9.00 -14.10
C ARG A 86 -6.98 -8.22 -13.31
N VAL A 87 -6.58 -7.72 -12.14
CA VAL A 87 -7.39 -6.76 -11.40
C VAL A 87 -7.32 -5.43 -12.15
N ASP A 88 -8.47 -4.94 -12.59
CA ASP A 88 -8.65 -3.63 -13.20
C ASP A 88 -8.84 -2.59 -12.09
N TYR A 89 -7.85 -1.70 -11.91
CA TYR A 89 -7.89 -0.73 -10.82
C TYR A 89 -8.91 0.37 -11.05
N ASP A 90 -9.30 0.68 -12.29
CA ASP A 90 -10.37 1.64 -12.55
C ASP A 90 -11.69 1.13 -12.03
N THR A 91 -12.02 -0.14 -12.31
CA THR A 91 -13.21 -0.77 -11.72
C THR A 91 -13.13 -0.82 -10.20
N VAL A 92 -11.98 -1.18 -9.61
CA VAL A 92 -11.83 -1.22 -8.14
C VAL A 92 -12.11 0.14 -7.49
N ARG A 93 -11.65 1.24 -8.08
CA ARG A 93 -11.91 2.61 -7.57
C ARG A 93 -13.39 2.96 -7.49
N THR A 94 -14.24 2.32 -8.30
CA THR A 94 -15.69 2.55 -8.27
C THR A 94 -16.40 1.83 -7.13
N LYS A 95 -15.76 0.80 -6.54
CA LYS A 95 -16.40 -0.08 -5.56
C LYS A 95 -16.51 0.58 -4.18
N GLU A 96 -17.63 0.31 -3.50
CA GLU A 96 -17.89 0.86 -2.17
C GLU A 96 -16.85 0.42 -1.12
N PHE A 97 -16.45 -0.86 -1.13
CA PHE A 97 -15.45 -1.37 -0.19
C PHE A 97 -14.14 -0.57 -0.28
N PHE A 98 -13.72 -0.21 -1.49
CA PHE A 98 -12.49 0.54 -1.73
C PHE A 98 -12.64 1.98 -1.26
N ARG A 99 -13.75 2.65 -1.62
CA ARG A 99 -14.04 4.03 -1.18
C ARG A 99 -14.05 4.16 0.33
N ARG A 100 -14.66 3.21 1.05
CA ARG A 100 -14.62 3.16 2.53
C ARG A 100 -13.21 2.98 3.08
N GLY A 101 -12.40 2.14 2.43
CA GLY A 101 -11.00 1.95 2.77
C GLY A 101 -10.21 3.26 2.64
N ILE A 102 -10.39 3.99 1.54
CA ILE A 102 -9.73 5.27 1.28
C ILE A 102 -10.18 6.35 2.28
N GLU A 103 -11.48 6.49 2.53
CA GLU A 103 -12.02 7.43 3.53
C GLU A 103 -11.42 7.22 4.92
N ARG A 104 -11.18 5.96 5.30
CA ARG A 104 -10.50 5.61 6.55
C ARG A 104 -9.06 6.14 6.59
N ILE A 105 -8.32 6.07 5.48
CA ILE A 105 -6.95 6.62 5.38
C ILE A 105 -6.98 8.14 5.45
N GLU A 106 -7.88 8.78 4.72
CA GLU A 106 -8.05 10.24 4.77
C GLU A 106 -8.41 10.72 6.18
N THR A 107 -9.26 9.98 6.89
CA THR A 107 -9.61 10.29 8.28
C THR A 107 -8.39 10.24 9.18
N ALA A 108 -7.55 9.20 9.05
CA ALA A 108 -6.29 9.11 9.79
C ALA A 108 -5.33 10.27 9.45
N HIS A 109 -5.25 10.66 8.18
CA HIS A 109 -4.47 11.82 7.75
C HIS A 109 -4.99 13.13 8.34
N ARG A 110 -6.31 13.38 8.31
CA ARG A 110 -6.95 14.55 8.95
C ARG A 110 -6.71 14.59 10.46
N GLN A 111 -6.66 13.44 11.11
CA GLN A 111 -6.30 13.28 12.52
C GLN A 111 -4.79 13.41 12.79
N ARG A 112 -3.98 13.71 11.77
CA ARG A 112 -2.52 13.86 11.83
C ARG A 112 -1.82 12.59 12.36
N LEU A 113 -2.40 11.41 12.12
CA LEU A 113 -1.80 10.15 12.52
C LEU A 113 -0.66 9.77 11.56
N ARG A 114 0.44 9.26 12.10
CA ARG A 114 1.56 8.72 11.31
C ARG A 114 1.25 7.28 10.93
N VAL A 115 0.65 7.11 9.75
CA VAL A 115 0.23 5.81 9.21
C VAL A 115 1.14 5.35 8.09
N VAL A 116 1.38 4.04 8.00
CA VAL A 116 2.03 3.39 6.85
C VAL A 116 1.13 2.31 6.25
N LEU A 117 1.00 2.31 4.92
CA LEU A 117 0.34 1.24 4.17
C LEU A 117 1.36 0.17 3.79
N MET A 118 1.19 -1.05 4.29
CA MET A 118 2.16 -2.14 4.13
C MET A 118 1.71 -3.20 3.13
N CYS A 119 2.62 -3.61 2.25
CA CYS A 119 2.46 -4.78 1.39
C CYS A 119 3.74 -5.65 1.32
N SER A 120 3.75 -6.68 0.50
CA SER A 120 4.88 -7.60 0.33
C SER A 120 6.01 -7.08 -0.57
N GLU A 121 5.66 -6.44 -1.68
CA GLU A 121 6.60 -6.01 -2.72
C GLU A 121 7.52 -4.92 -2.19
N GLY A 122 8.85 -5.13 -2.20
CA GLY A 122 9.80 -4.11 -1.71
C GLY A 122 9.72 -2.80 -2.51
N LYS A 123 9.74 -2.92 -3.83
CA LYS A 123 9.68 -1.79 -4.77
C LYS A 123 8.28 -1.19 -4.87
N PRO A 124 8.08 0.10 -4.56
CA PRO A 124 6.76 0.74 -4.58
C PRO A 124 6.13 0.75 -5.97
N GLU A 125 6.89 0.99 -7.04
CA GLU A 125 6.39 1.04 -8.41
C GLU A 125 5.81 -0.30 -8.90
N GLN A 126 6.13 -1.41 -8.23
CA GLN A 126 5.64 -2.74 -8.60
C GLN A 126 4.38 -3.18 -7.85
N CYS A 127 3.84 -2.33 -6.97
CA CYS A 127 2.80 -2.69 -6.01
C CYS A 127 1.50 -1.90 -6.22
N HIS A 128 0.37 -2.50 -5.83
CA HIS A 128 -0.95 -1.83 -5.87
C HIS A 128 -1.02 -0.63 -4.91
N ARG A 129 -0.19 -0.61 -3.85
CA ARG A 129 -0.12 0.53 -2.93
C ARG A 129 0.26 1.84 -3.61
N THR A 130 0.97 1.78 -4.74
CA THR A 130 1.28 2.95 -5.57
C THR A 130 0.19 3.13 -6.63
N LYS A 131 -0.02 2.12 -7.46
CA LYS A 131 -0.87 2.19 -8.67
C LYS A 131 -2.36 2.40 -8.40
N LEU A 132 -2.86 1.91 -7.27
CA LEU A 132 -4.28 1.96 -6.91
C LEU A 132 -4.48 2.94 -5.74
N ILE A 133 -3.87 2.63 -4.58
CA ILE A 133 -4.11 3.41 -3.36
C ILE A 133 -3.43 4.76 -3.43
N GLY A 134 -2.13 4.79 -3.78
CA GLY A 134 -1.33 6.01 -3.89
C GLY A 134 -1.92 7.01 -4.88
N GLU A 135 -2.25 6.55 -6.10
CA GLU A 135 -2.88 7.38 -7.13
C GLU A 135 -4.21 7.98 -6.65
N THR A 136 -5.04 7.18 -5.97
CA THR A 136 -6.34 7.66 -5.44
C THR A 136 -6.15 8.73 -4.37
N LEU A 137 -5.26 8.49 -3.40
CA LEU A 137 -4.97 9.45 -2.33
C LEU A 137 -4.35 10.75 -2.88
N ASN A 138 -3.42 10.62 -3.83
CA ASN A 138 -2.77 11.77 -4.46
C ASN A 138 -3.77 12.63 -5.25
N ALA A 139 -4.69 12.01 -5.99
CA ALA A 139 -5.78 12.71 -6.68
C ALA A 139 -6.75 13.43 -5.71
N GLN A 140 -6.85 12.97 -4.47
CA GLN A 140 -7.63 13.59 -3.40
C GLN A 140 -6.83 14.62 -2.58
N GLY A 141 -5.59 14.92 -2.98
CA GLY A 141 -4.73 15.89 -2.30
C GLY A 141 -4.11 15.38 -1.00
N VAL A 142 -4.17 14.08 -0.71
CA VAL A 142 -3.48 13.46 0.43
C VAL A 142 -2.04 13.13 0.01
N PRO A 143 -1.01 13.72 0.65
CA PRO A 143 0.37 13.45 0.28
C PRO A 143 0.76 12.01 0.58
N VAL A 144 1.36 11.32 -0.40
CA VAL A 144 1.86 9.95 -0.26
C VAL A 144 3.38 9.93 -0.41
N VAL A 145 4.04 9.27 0.55
CA VAL A 145 5.50 9.05 0.54
C VAL A 145 5.78 7.55 0.63
N HIS A 146 6.62 7.04 -0.26
CA HIS A 146 6.99 5.64 -0.29
C HIS A 146 8.36 5.45 0.36
N ILE A 147 8.45 4.48 1.28
CA ILE A 147 9.72 3.94 1.76
C ILE A 147 10.11 2.84 0.77
N ASP A 148 11.11 3.12 -0.07
CA ASP A 148 11.53 2.19 -1.13
C ASP A 148 12.36 1.02 -0.57
N GLU A 149 12.84 0.10 -1.41
CA GLU A 149 13.59 -1.09 -0.98
C GLU A 149 14.95 -0.79 -0.35
N ARG A 150 15.42 0.46 -0.40
CA ARG A 150 16.68 0.95 0.18
C ARG A 150 16.45 1.89 1.37
N ASP A 151 15.22 1.91 1.90
CA ASP A 151 14.79 2.77 3.01
C ASP A 151 14.78 4.27 2.65
N HIS A 152 14.88 4.62 1.37
CA HIS A 152 14.78 6.00 0.94
C HIS A 152 13.31 6.42 0.88
N LEU A 153 13.06 7.64 1.31
CA LEU A 153 11.76 8.30 1.13
C LEU A 153 11.70 8.88 -0.28
N ILE A 154 10.73 8.42 -1.06
CA ILE A 154 10.41 8.98 -2.37
C ILE A 154 8.97 9.45 -2.40
N THR A 155 8.74 10.54 -3.12
CA THR A 155 7.41 11.07 -3.39
C THR A 155 6.62 10.12 -4.29
N HIS A 156 5.30 10.28 -4.27
CA HIS A 156 4.43 9.56 -5.18
C HIS A 156 4.81 9.78 -6.66
N ALA A 157 5.11 11.02 -7.04
CA ALA A 157 5.53 11.37 -8.39
C ALA A 157 6.80 10.63 -8.83
N GLU A 158 7.81 10.53 -7.95
CA GLU A 158 9.03 9.76 -8.23
C GLU A 158 8.75 8.25 -8.40
N ALA A 159 7.83 7.69 -7.60
CA ALA A 159 7.42 6.29 -7.77
C ALA A 159 6.71 6.04 -9.12
N ILE A 160 5.90 6.99 -9.58
CA ILE A 160 5.26 6.93 -10.91
C ILE A 160 6.27 7.10 -12.04
N GLN A 161 7.28 7.97 -11.87
CA GLN A 161 8.39 8.09 -12.83
C GLN A 161 9.20 6.80 -12.95
N ARG A 162 9.47 6.11 -11.84
CA ARG A 162 10.11 4.78 -11.85
C ARG A 162 9.27 3.72 -12.54
N LEU A 163 7.93 3.83 -12.45
CA LEU A 163 7.01 2.90 -13.11
C LEU A 163 6.97 3.08 -14.63
N THR A 164 7.01 4.32 -15.09
CA THR A 164 6.84 4.70 -16.50
C THR A 164 8.17 4.81 -17.25
N ASP A 165 9.30 4.46 -16.62
CA ASP A 165 10.66 4.72 -17.12
C ASP A 165 10.87 6.18 -17.58
N GLY A 166 10.16 7.12 -16.94
CA GLY A 166 10.15 8.54 -17.31
C GLY A 166 9.36 8.89 -18.58
N GLN A 167 8.73 7.93 -19.25
CA GLN A 167 7.82 8.15 -20.37
C GLN A 167 6.38 8.27 -19.85
N LEU A 168 6.03 9.44 -19.31
CA LEU A 168 4.61 9.76 -19.10
C LEU A 168 3.92 9.70 -20.46
N SER A 169 2.91 8.84 -20.59
CA SER A 169 2.13 8.72 -21.83
C SER A 169 1.63 10.12 -22.21
N LEU A 170 2.07 10.61 -23.37
CA LEU A 170 1.72 11.95 -23.89
C LEU A 170 0.22 12.05 -24.25
N PHE A 171 -0.55 10.96 -24.11
CA PHE A 171 -1.88 10.77 -24.70
C PHE A 171 -2.91 10.09 -23.77
N GLY A 172 -2.78 10.16 -22.45
CA GLY A 172 -3.86 9.77 -21.54
C GLY A 172 -3.41 9.19 -20.21
N GLN A 173 -4.32 9.16 -19.24
CA GLN A 173 -4.12 8.43 -17.98
C GLN A 173 -3.86 6.96 -18.30
N GLU A 174 -2.69 6.44 -17.94
CA GLU A 174 -2.45 5.00 -18.00
C GLU A 174 -3.42 4.32 -17.04
N SER A 175 -4.33 3.50 -17.57
CA SER A 175 -5.11 2.60 -16.73
C SER A 175 -4.16 1.58 -16.12
N PHE A 176 -3.93 1.68 -14.81
CA PHE A 176 -3.10 0.72 -14.11
C PHE A 176 -3.89 -0.55 -13.82
N ALA A 177 -3.25 -1.71 -13.99
CA ALA A 177 -3.79 -3.02 -13.60
C ALA A 177 -2.81 -3.78 -12.72
N SER A 178 -3.27 -4.88 -12.11
CA SER A 178 -2.36 -5.77 -11.38
C SER A 178 -1.26 -6.32 -12.29
N ARG A 179 -0.01 -6.32 -11.79
CA ARG A 179 1.13 -6.93 -12.50
C ARG A 179 0.94 -8.44 -12.71
N LYS A 180 0.32 -9.12 -11.74
CA LYS A 180 0.01 -10.55 -11.83
C LYS A 180 -1.32 -10.77 -12.55
N ARG A 181 -1.40 -11.89 -13.26
CA ARG A 181 -2.67 -12.50 -13.67
C ARG A 181 -3.07 -13.52 -12.60
N TYR A 182 -4.34 -13.54 -12.26
CA TYR A 182 -5.00 -14.49 -11.40
C TYR A 182 -5.84 -15.39 -12.30
N GLY A 183 -5.61 -16.70 -12.24
CA GLY A 183 -6.47 -17.66 -12.93
C GLY A 183 -7.86 -17.68 -12.28
N GLU A 184 -8.88 -18.02 -13.06
CA GLU A 184 -10.17 -18.41 -12.49
C GLU A 184 -9.90 -19.50 -11.45
N VAL A 185 -10.42 -19.30 -10.24
CA VAL A 185 -10.41 -20.36 -9.23
C VAL A 185 -11.34 -21.43 -9.79
N GLU A 186 -10.77 -22.50 -10.34
CA GLU A 186 -11.50 -23.75 -10.55
C GLU A 186 -12.11 -24.11 -9.19
N LYS A 187 -13.44 -24.02 -9.11
CA LYS A 187 -14.20 -24.60 -8.02
C LYS A 187 -14.16 -26.11 -8.22
N ASP A 188 -13.22 -26.77 -7.55
CA ASP A 188 -13.37 -28.18 -7.17
C ASP A 188 -14.18 -28.29 -5.87
#